data_AF-A0A8H3BP25-F1
#
_entry.id   AF-A0A8H3BP25-F1
#
_cell.length_a   1.000
_cell.length_b   1.000
_cell.length_c   1.000
_cell.angle_alpha   90.00
_cell.angle_beta   90.00
_cell.angle_gamma   90.00
#
_symmetry.space_group_name_H-M   'P 1'
#
loop_
_entity.id
_entity.type
_entity.pdbx_description
1 polymer ?
#
loop_
_entity_poly.entity_id
_entity_poly.type
_entity_poly.pdbx_seq_one_letter_code
_entity_poly.pdbx_strand_id
1 'polypeptide(L)'
;MSSESSHNEVNLARLLRRLEKAVQSQDWSYQSLAESSATWIRVEGMLQSVAHARKLLSSVRSGEESPSSSMSSSSEYLQATENKIDALEYVLNDVRSRALPKKSKPPSYLSHVPPPRPKPVAQPTITVTNEEVKSPEEMTSEALLPVEEKAFELKGPESDLLPTTPLPEPQVKYTRLETSESLLPPRSRPSASASPTADLPAFMHTSLQTQEDLSEQLAQMAAQLKRNAQTFAAQLHEDNALVQIAHDQLEGVHTRVKTERTSLRDFSGKSGYTTCMTIGIIIVVIISWVMMFFMIKVT
;
A
#
# COMPACT_ATOMS: atom_id res chain seq x y z
N MET A 1 -2.32 -44.01 -13.56
CA MET A 1 -2.09 -43.43 -12.21
C MET A 1 -0.59 -43.34 -11.88
N SER A 2 0.28 -44.23 -12.37
CA SER A 2 1.73 -44.16 -12.10
C SER A 2 2.44 -42.94 -12.70
N SER A 3 1.98 -42.41 -13.83
CA SER A 3 2.59 -41.23 -14.48
C SER A 3 2.47 -39.96 -13.64
N GLU A 4 1.38 -39.81 -12.89
CA GLU A 4 1.16 -38.63 -12.03
C GLU A 4 2.09 -38.66 -10.80
N SER A 5 2.30 -39.84 -10.21
CA SER A 5 3.22 -39.99 -9.07
C SER A 5 4.66 -39.63 -9.46
N SER A 6 5.15 -40.16 -10.59
CA SER A 6 6.49 -39.83 -11.10
C SER A 6 6.63 -38.32 -11.42
N HIS A 7 5.59 -37.70 -11.97
CA HIS A 7 5.60 -36.26 -12.22
C HIS A 7 5.69 -35.45 -10.92
N ASN A 8 4.94 -35.86 -9.89
CA ASN A 8 4.95 -35.20 -8.58
C ASN A 8 6.32 -35.33 -7.90
N GLU A 9 6.99 -36.46 -8.01
CA GLU A 9 8.33 -36.67 -7.48
C GLU A 9 9.36 -35.73 -8.13
N VAL A 10 9.37 -35.64 -9.47
CA VAL A 10 10.27 -34.74 -10.20
C VAL A 10 9.97 -33.28 -9.86
N ASN A 11 8.70 -32.90 -9.73
CA ASN A 11 8.30 -31.56 -9.34
C ASN A 11 8.71 -31.23 -7.90
N LEU A 12 8.57 -32.18 -6.97
CA LEU A 12 9.01 -32.05 -5.59
C LEU A 12 10.52 -31.79 -5.53
N ALA A 13 11.32 -32.62 -6.22
CA ALA A 13 12.77 -32.45 -6.26
C ALA A 13 13.20 -31.09 -6.86
N ARG A 14 12.53 -30.65 -7.93
CA ARG A 14 12.79 -29.33 -8.55
C ARG A 14 12.37 -28.17 -7.67
N LEU A 15 11.26 -28.31 -6.93
CA LEU A 15 10.77 -27.29 -6.01
C LEU A 15 11.70 -27.17 -4.81
N LEU A 16 12.11 -28.30 -4.22
CA LEU A 16 13.04 -28.32 -3.09
C LEU A 16 14.39 -27.71 -3.46
N ARG A 17 14.98 -28.05 -4.61
CA ARG A 17 16.23 -27.40 -5.05
C ARG A 17 16.08 -25.89 -5.22
N ARG A 18 14.94 -25.43 -5.74
CA ARG A 18 14.67 -23.98 -5.88
C ARG A 18 14.51 -23.32 -4.52
N LEU A 19 13.85 -23.97 -3.58
CA LEU A 19 13.68 -23.48 -2.21
C LEU A 19 15.01 -23.42 -1.46
N GLU A 20 15.78 -24.51 -1.47
CA GLU A 20 17.12 -24.57 -0.88
C GLU A 20 18.00 -23.44 -1.45
N LYS A 21 18.02 -23.29 -2.78
CA LYS A 21 18.79 -22.22 -3.44
C LYS A 21 18.31 -20.82 -3.03
N ALA A 22 16.99 -20.60 -3.00
CA ALA A 22 16.41 -19.32 -2.58
C ALA A 22 16.78 -18.98 -1.14
N VAL A 23 16.65 -19.95 -0.21
CA VAL A 23 17.01 -19.77 1.21
C VAL A 23 18.50 -19.47 1.39
N GLN A 24 19.37 -20.15 0.63
CA GLN A 24 20.82 -19.95 0.70
C GLN A 24 21.28 -18.64 0.04
N SER A 25 20.60 -18.19 -1.02
CA SER A 25 20.95 -16.96 -1.73
C SER A 25 20.47 -15.68 -1.04
N GLN A 26 19.53 -15.80 -0.11
CA GLN A 26 18.88 -14.69 0.54
C GLN A 26 19.62 -14.33 1.83
N ASP A 27 20.18 -13.13 1.90
CA ASP A 27 20.66 -12.58 3.17
C ASP A 27 19.48 -12.28 4.08
N TRP A 28 19.39 -13.01 5.20
CA TRP A 28 18.34 -12.85 6.20
C TRP A 28 18.61 -11.73 7.22
N SER A 29 19.75 -11.02 7.08
CA SER A 29 20.05 -9.83 7.87
C SER A 29 19.35 -8.60 7.29
N TYR A 30 18.53 -7.94 8.10
CA TYR A 30 17.90 -6.67 7.75
C TYR A 30 18.42 -5.57 8.70
N GLN A 31 18.71 -4.40 8.15
CA GLN A 31 19.14 -3.24 8.94
C GLN A 31 18.00 -2.22 9.10
N SER A 32 17.04 -2.20 8.16
CA SER A 32 15.91 -1.27 8.18
C SER A 32 14.57 -1.96 8.44
N LEU A 33 13.60 -1.20 8.97
CA LEU A 33 12.23 -1.68 9.20
C LEU A 33 11.51 -2.01 7.87
N ALA A 34 11.80 -1.24 6.81
CA ALA A 34 11.29 -1.50 5.47
C ALA A 34 11.80 -2.85 4.94
N GLU A 35 13.09 -3.15 5.10
CA GLU A 35 13.68 -4.46 4.75
C GLU A 35 13.10 -5.59 5.60
N SER A 36 12.86 -5.38 6.90
CA SER A 36 12.17 -6.36 7.75
C SER A 36 10.78 -6.72 7.20
N SER A 37 10.01 -5.73 6.77
CA SER A 37 8.69 -6.01 6.20
C SER A 37 8.77 -6.77 4.87
N ALA A 38 9.72 -6.41 4.00
CA ALA A 38 9.91 -7.08 2.71
C ALA A 38 10.41 -8.52 2.89
N THR A 39 11.33 -8.75 3.82
CA THR A 39 11.81 -10.10 4.17
C THR A 39 10.68 -10.95 4.75
N TRP A 40 9.85 -10.40 5.63
CA TRP A 40 8.67 -11.10 6.15
C TRP A 40 7.71 -11.57 5.05
N ILE A 41 7.40 -10.71 4.06
CA ILE A 41 6.55 -11.07 2.92
C ILE A 41 7.18 -12.20 2.10
N ARG A 42 8.49 -12.14 1.85
CA ARG A 42 9.21 -13.20 1.10
C ARG A 42 9.17 -14.53 1.86
N VAL A 43 9.44 -14.51 3.16
CA VAL A 43 9.37 -15.71 4.01
C VAL A 43 7.98 -16.32 3.97
N GLU A 44 6.92 -15.52 4.01
CA GLU A 44 5.55 -16.01 3.91
C GLU A 44 5.29 -16.73 2.58
N GLY A 45 5.75 -16.14 1.46
CA GLY A 45 5.66 -16.78 0.14
C GLY A 45 6.45 -18.09 0.07
N MET A 46 7.63 -18.14 0.70
CA MET A 46 8.42 -19.37 0.78
C MET A 46 7.76 -20.43 1.66
N LEU A 47 7.16 -20.05 2.79
CA LEU A 47 6.39 -20.97 3.64
C LEU A 47 5.21 -21.59 2.89
N GLN A 48 4.53 -20.83 2.04
CA GLN A 48 3.47 -21.38 1.17
C GLN A 48 4.03 -22.43 0.20
N SER A 49 5.21 -22.19 -0.39
CA SER A 49 5.85 -23.19 -1.27
C SER A 49 6.34 -24.42 -0.51
N VAL A 50 6.75 -24.29 0.76
CA VAL A 50 7.06 -25.42 1.65
C VAL A 50 5.80 -26.22 1.98
N ALA A 51 4.67 -25.55 2.27
CA ALA A 51 3.39 -26.22 2.46
C ALA A 51 2.93 -26.97 1.20
N HIS A 52 3.15 -26.39 0.02
CA HIS A 52 2.90 -27.08 -1.25
C HIS A 52 3.83 -28.29 -1.44
N ALA A 53 5.10 -28.20 -1.06
CA ALA A 53 6.03 -29.32 -1.09
C ALA A 53 5.56 -30.47 -0.16
N ARG A 54 5.04 -30.17 1.03
CA ARG A 54 4.42 -31.19 1.92
C ARG A 54 3.22 -31.86 1.26
N LYS A 55 2.37 -31.09 0.59
CA LYS A 55 1.23 -31.65 -0.15
C LYS A 55 1.70 -32.59 -1.26
N LEU A 56 2.71 -32.20 -2.03
CA LEU A 56 3.31 -33.08 -3.06
C LEU A 56 3.91 -34.35 -2.44
N LEU A 57 4.63 -34.24 -1.32
CA LEU A 57 5.17 -35.39 -0.60
C LEU A 57 4.07 -36.36 -0.17
N SER A 58 2.96 -35.83 0.36
CA SER A 58 1.81 -36.66 0.75
C SER A 58 1.17 -37.38 -0.46
N SER A 59 1.07 -36.70 -1.61
CA SER A 59 0.56 -37.31 -2.85
C SER A 59 1.48 -38.41 -3.39
N VAL A 60 2.80 -38.21 -3.32
CA VAL A 60 3.79 -39.24 -3.71
C VAL A 60 3.69 -40.44 -2.79
N ARG A 61 3.58 -40.21 -1.47
CA ARG A 61 3.43 -41.27 -0.46
C ARG A 61 2.17 -42.10 -0.65
N SER A 62 1.02 -41.47 -0.92
CA SER A 62 -0.23 -42.19 -1.19
C SER A 62 -0.23 -42.93 -2.54
N GLY A 63 0.61 -42.53 -3.49
CA GLY A 63 0.75 -43.19 -4.79
C GLY A 63 1.56 -44.49 -4.75
N GLU A 64 2.35 -44.72 -3.69
CA GLU A 64 3.23 -45.89 -3.53
C GLU A 64 2.57 -47.10 -2.83
N GLU A 65 1.28 -47.05 -2.48
CA GLU A 65 0.59 -48.16 -1.79
C GLU A 65 0.47 -49.47 -2.60
N SER A 66 1.10 -49.56 -3.78
CA SER A 66 1.23 -50.83 -4.50
C SER A 66 2.39 -51.66 -3.92
N PRO A 67 2.14 -52.87 -3.39
CA PRO A 67 3.12 -53.67 -2.67
C PRO A 67 4.12 -54.37 -3.61
N SER A 68 4.92 -53.58 -4.34
CA SER A 68 6.08 -54.09 -5.08
C SER A 68 7.33 -53.98 -4.22
N SER A 69 8.11 -55.05 -4.21
CA SER A 69 9.16 -55.42 -3.24
C SER A 69 10.46 -54.62 -3.30
N SER A 70 10.45 -53.35 -3.74
CA SER A 70 11.60 -52.44 -3.78
C SER A 70 11.50 -51.29 -2.75
N MET A 71 10.89 -51.59 -1.60
CA MET A 71 10.35 -50.61 -0.64
C MET A 71 11.42 -49.83 0.17
N SER A 72 12.65 -50.36 0.30
CA SER A 72 13.65 -49.78 1.21
C SER A 72 14.28 -48.49 0.67
N SER A 73 14.66 -48.43 -0.60
CA SER A 73 15.36 -47.27 -1.18
C SER A 73 14.45 -46.05 -1.36
N SER A 74 13.19 -46.27 -1.72
CA SER A 74 12.22 -45.18 -1.87
C SER A 74 11.85 -44.57 -0.52
N SER A 75 11.64 -45.41 0.50
CA SER A 75 11.35 -44.96 1.86
C SER A 75 12.47 -44.08 2.43
N GLU A 76 13.74 -44.44 2.20
CA GLU A 76 14.89 -43.65 2.66
C GLU A 76 14.94 -42.28 1.96
N TYR A 77 14.68 -42.24 0.65
CA TYR A 77 14.59 -40.98 -0.10
C TYR A 77 13.45 -40.09 0.41
N LEU A 78 12.26 -40.64 0.61
CA LEU A 78 11.10 -39.90 1.13
C LEU A 78 11.39 -39.33 2.52
N GLN A 79 11.98 -40.12 3.42
CA GLN A 79 12.39 -39.66 4.74
C GLN A 79 13.44 -38.55 4.67
N ALA A 80 14.43 -38.67 3.76
CA ALA A 80 15.41 -37.61 3.54
C ALA A 80 14.75 -36.32 3.02
N THR A 81 13.73 -36.43 2.14
CA THR A 81 12.98 -35.25 1.68
C THR A 81 12.11 -34.63 2.77
N GLU A 82 11.52 -35.43 3.65
CA GLU A 82 10.75 -34.95 4.81
C GLU A 82 11.65 -34.16 5.77
N ASN A 83 12.80 -34.73 6.14
CA ASN A 83 13.79 -34.06 6.99
C ASN A 83 14.26 -32.72 6.39
N LYS A 84 14.41 -32.65 5.06
CA LYS A 84 14.78 -31.40 4.36
C LYS A 84 13.68 -30.35 4.40
N ILE A 85 12.43 -30.75 4.18
CA ILE A 85 11.27 -29.86 4.29
C ILE A 85 11.17 -29.29 5.71
N ASP A 86 11.36 -30.13 6.72
CA ASP A 86 11.31 -29.72 8.12
C ASP A 86 12.44 -28.76 8.48
N ALA A 87 13.65 -29.01 7.98
CA ALA A 87 14.78 -28.09 8.16
C ALA A 87 14.52 -26.72 7.50
N LEU A 88 13.96 -26.70 6.28
CA LEU A 88 13.59 -25.46 5.59
C LEU A 88 12.47 -24.71 6.34
N GLU A 89 11.45 -25.42 6.81
CA GLU A 89 10.35 -24.85 7.58
C GLU A 89 10.85 -24.24 8.89
N TYR A 90 11.74 -24.93 9.59
CA TYR A 90 12.35 -24.44 10.83
C TYR A 90 13.11 -23.12 10.60
N VAL A 91 13.98 -23.07 9.58
CA VAL A 91 14.73 -21.85 9.23
C VAL A 91 13.78 -20.71 8.85
N LEU A 92 12.79 -20.98 8.00
CA LEU A 92 11.83 -19.96 7.58
C LEU A 92 10.98 -19.45 8.75
N ASN A 93 10.55 -20.31 9.68
CA ASN A 93 9.81 -19.89 10.86
C ASN A 93 10.67 -19.07 11.84
N ASP A 94 11.95 -19.42 12.01
CA ASP A 94 12.90 -18.60 12.78
C ASP A 94 13.03 -17.21 12.15
N VAL A 95 13.26 -17.10 10.85
CA VAL A 95 13.33 -15.80 10.15
C VAL A 95 11.99 -15.06 10.25
N ARG A 96 10.85 -15.73 10.08
CA ARG A 96 9.52 -15.14 10.21
C ARG A 96 9.31 -14.49 11.57
N SER A 97 9.72 -15.18 12.64
CA SER A 97 9.59 -14.69 14.02
C SER A 97 10.44 -13.45 14.27
N ARG A 98 11.63 -13.38 13.65
CA ARG A 98 12.54 -12.23 13.72
C ARG A 98 12.00 -11.05 12.91
N ALA A 99 11.55 -11.30 11.68
CA ALA A 99 11.11 -10.28 10.74
C ALA A 99 9.68 -9.76 10.98
N LEU A 100 8.97 -10.30 11.98
CA LEU A 100 7.57 -9.96 12.25
C LEU A 100 7.41 -8.43 12.42
N PRO A 101 6.61 -7.76 11.57
CA PRO A 101 6.42 -6.33 11.68
C PRO A 101 5.86 -5.99 13.05
N LYS A 102 6.63 -5.20 13.82
CA LYS A 102 6.12 -4.64 15.07
C LYS A 102 4.94 -3.76 14.70
N LYS A 103 3.73 -4.17 15.10
CA LYS A 103 2.51 -3.37 14.93
C LYS A 103 2.66 -2.11 15.76
N SER A 104 3.28 -1.07 15.19
CA SER A 104 3.26 0.26 15.78
C SER A 104 1.83 0.74 15.71
N LYS A 105 1.24 1.05 16.87
CA LYS A 105 -0.03 1.77 16.90
C LYS A 105 0.20 3.08 16.14
N PRO A 106 -0.71 3.49 15.23
CA PRO A 106 -0.57 4.80 14.60
C PRO A 106 -0.45 5.86 15.71
N PRO A 107 0.44 6.85 15.56
CA PRO A 107 0.59 7.91 16.55
C PRO A 107 -0.80 8.50 16.81
N SER A 108 -1.18 8.56 18.08
CA SER A 108 -2.50 9.04 18.48
C SER A 108 -2.67 10.48 17.99
N TYR A 109 -3.64 10.71 17.10
CA TYR A 109 -3.96 12.05 16.62
C TYR A 109 -4.38 13.00 17.76
N LEU A 110 -4.83 12.45 18.90
CA LEU A 110 -5.18 13.22 20.10
C LEU A 110 -3.97 13.87 20.78
N SER A 111 -2.74 13.40 20.50
CA SER A 111 -1.50 14.03 21.00
C SER A 111 -1.22 15.38 20.34
N HIS A 112 -1.77 15.60 19.15
CA HIS A 112 -1.58 16.82 18.35
C HIS A 112 -2.76 17.77 18.43
N VAL A 113 -3.84 17.42 19.13
CA VAL A 113 -4.96 18.33 19.35
C VAL A 113 -4.57 19.29 20.47
N PRO A 114 -4.38 20.60 20.18
CA PRO A 114 -4.12 21.58 21.23
C PRO A 114 -5.28 21.59 22.23
N PRO A 115 -5.00 21.68 23.55
CA PRO A 115 -6.04 21.66 24.57
C PRO A 115 -7.05 22.79 24.34
N PRO A 116 -8.36 22.53 24.52
CA PRO A 116 -9.39 23.52 24.29
C PRO A 116 -9.14 24.75 25.15
N ARG A 117 -9.05 25.92 24.52
CA ARG A 117 -8.90 27.19 25.23
C ARG A 117 -10.11 27.40 26.14
N PRO A 118 -9.94 27.85 27.40
CA PRO A 118 -11.05 28.16 28.29
C PRO A 118 -11.96 29.21 27.65
N LYS A 119 -13.26 28.92 27.61
CA LYS A 119 -14.28 29.83 27.06
C LYS A 119 -14.28 31.14 27.87
N PRO A 120 -14.14 32.32 27.23
CA PRO A 120 -14.34 33.60 27.91
C PRO A 120 -15.77 33.67 28.44
N VAL A 121 -15.92 33.89 29.73
CA VAL A 121 -17.21 34.18 30.37
C VAL A 121 -17.68 35.53 29.83
N ALA A 122 -18.71 35.53 28.99
CA ALA A 122 -19.37 36.74 28.54
C ALA A 122 -20.09 37.38 29.73
N GLN A 123 -19.72 38.62 30.06
CA GLN A 123 -20.56 39.51 30.87
C GLN A 123 -21.70 40.07 29.99
N PRO A 124 -22.91 40.26 30.53
CA PRO A 124 -24.04 40.82 29.79
C PRO A 124 -23.95 42.35 29.78
N THR A 125 -23.81 42.96 28.60
CA THR A 125 -24.08 44.38 28.40
C THR A 125 -25.32 44.52 27.52
N ILE A 126 -26.35 45.10 28.12
CA ILE A 126 -27.65 45.45 27.56
C ILE A 126 -27.47 46.76 26.79
N THR A 127 -27.76 46.81 25.49
CA THR A 127 -28.17 48.05 24.83
C THR A 127 -29.17 47.78 23.70
N VAL A 128 -30.34 48.39 23.88
CA VAL A 128 -31.50 48.48 23.01
C VAL A 128 -31.23 49.43 21.86
N THR A 129 -31.52 49.05 20.61
CA THR A 129 -32.08 49.95 19.58
C THR A 129 -32.61 49.13 18.40
N ASN A 130 -33.92 49.19 18.16
CA ASN A 130 -34.61 48.68 16.97
C ASN A 130 -35.24 49.89 16.24
N GLU A 131 -34.87 50.11 14.99
CA GLU A 131 -35.68 50.72 13.92
C GLU A 131 -35.41 49.86 12.67
N GLU A 132 -36.37 49.12 12.13
CA GLU A 132 -37.43 49.53 11.19
C GLU A 132 -36.89 50.15 9.88
N VAL A 133 -36.90 49.39 8.77
CA VAL A 133 -37.34 49.79 7.41
C VAL A 133 -37.42 48.55 6.47
N LYS A 134 -38.65 48.12 6.17
CA LYS A 134 -39.30 47.86 4.86
C LYS A 134 -38.50 47.31 3.62
N SER A 135 -38.84 46.07 3.21
CA SER A 135 -39.14 45.44 1.86
C SER A 135 -39.02 46.24 0.53
N PRO A 136 -39.19 45.63 -0.69
CA PRO A 136 -38.99 44.24 -1.21
C PRO A 136 -38.41 44.13 -2.67
N GLU A 137 -38.20 42.87 -3.14
CA GLU A 137 -38.41 42.31 -4.52
C GLU A 137 -37.50 42.63 -5.75
N GLU A 138 -37.58 41.69 -6.71
CA GLU A 138 -37.08 41.62 -8.12
C GLU A 138 -35.68 40.99 -8.39
N MET A 139 -35.41 40.20 -9.45
CA MET A 139 -36.17 39.40 -10.43
C MET A 139 -35.13 38.68 -11.35
N THR A 140 -35.50 37.53 -11.93
CA THR A 140 -35.13 37.00 -13.28
C THR A 140 -33.71 36.54 -13.70
N SER A 141 -33.65 35.28 -14.19
CA SER A 141 -33.20 34.79 -15.53
C SER A 141 -32.52 33.42 -15.39
N GLU A 142 -33.13 32.27 -15.73
CA GLU A 142 -33.28 31.65 -17.07
C GLU A 142 -32.03 31.69 -17.98
N ALA A 143 -31.47 30.51 -18.30
CA ALA A 143 -31.10 30.11 -19.68
C ALA A 143 -30.63 28.64 -19.75
N LEU A 144 -30.94 28.02 -20.88
CA LEU A 144 -30.94 26.60 -21.21
C LEU A 144 -29.56 26.01 -21.59
N LEU A 145 -29.52 24.67 -21.56
CA LEU A 145 -28.53 23.73 -22.14
C LEU A 145 -28.30 23.97 -23.65
N PRO A 146 -27.24 23.37 -24.26
CA PRO A 146 -27.46 22.06 -24.90
C PRO A 146 -26.28 21.05 -24.89
N VAL A 147 -26.69 19.82 -25.17
CA VAL A 147 -26.02 18.52 -25.35
C VAL A 147 -24.96 18.50 -26.47
N GLU A 148 -23.87 17.74 -26.27
CA GLU A 148 -23.26 16.95 -27.36
C GLU A 148 -22.74 15.60 -26.82
N GLU A 149 -23.35 14.54 -27.32
CA GLU A 149 -22.86 13.16 -27.31
C GLU A 149 -21.79 13.01 -28.38
N LYS A 150 -20.66 12.35 -28.07
CA LYS A 150 -19.75 11.86 -29.10
C LYS A 150 -19.23 10.47 -28.75
N ALA A 151 -19.84 9.49 -29.39
CA ALA A 151 -19.38 8.11 -29.48
C ALA A 151 -18.12 8.04 -30.37
N PHE A 152 -17.06 7.40 -29.86
CA PHE A 152 -15.99 6.74 -30.62
C PHE A 152 -15.62 5.49 -29.81
N GLU A 153 -16.19 4.33 -30.15
CA GLU A 153 -15.72 3.38 -31.17
C GLU A 153 -14.48 2.60 -30.69
N LEU A 154 -14.75 1.32 -30.38
CA LEU A 154 -13.77 0.27 -30.13
C LEU A 154 -12.72 0.22 -31.24
N LYS A 155 -11.45 0.31 -30.85
CA LYS A 155 -10.35 -0.23 -31.65
C LYS A 155 -9.24 -0.72 -30.72
N GLY A 156 -9.11 -2.04 -30.59
CA GLY A 156 -7.86 -2.65 -30.13
C GLY A 156 -6.75 -2.38 -31.15
N PRO A 157 -5.51 -2.26 -30.68
CA PRO A 157 -4.51 -3.30 -30.98
C PRO A 157 -3.74 -3.70 -29.71
N GLU A 158 -3.54 -5.00 -29.49
CA GLU A 158 -2.27 -5.70 -29.74
C GLU A 158 -1.11 -5.24 -28.85
N SER A 159 -0.65 -6.20 -28.05
CA SER A 159 0.67 -6.27 -27.48
C SER A 159 1.73 -5.96 -28.54
N ASP A 160 2.45 -4.86 -28.37
CA ASP A 160 3.91 -4.83 -28.26
C ASP A 160 4.34 -3.37 -28.09
N LEU A 161 5.62 -3.17 -27.80
CA LEU A 161 6.30 -1.89 -27.60
C LEU A 161 6.33 -1.43 -26.14
N LEU A 162 7.05 -2.19 -25.32
CA LEU A 162 7.96 -1.58 -24.35
C LEU A 162 8.84 -0.54 -25.07
N PRO A 163 8.87 0.74 -24.66
CA PRO A 163 10.05 1.55 -24.79
C PRO A 163 10.90 1.28 -23.55
N THR A 164 11.85 0.35 -23.72
CA THR A 164 13.09 0.45 -22.95
C THR A 164 13.79 1.69 -23.49
N THR A 165 13.67 2.81 -22.78
CA THR A 165 14.49 3.99 -23.07
C THR A 165 15.14 4.47 -21.78
N PRO A 166 16.48 4.55 -21.76
CA PRO A 166 17.26 4.84 -20.57
C PRO A 166 17.06 6.29 -20.12
N LEU A 167 17.03 6.44 -18.80
CA LEU A 167 17.11 7.71 -18.09
C LEU A 167 18.26 8.58 -18.67
N PRO A 168 17.96 9.75 -19.28
CA PRO A 168 18.99 10.71 -19.64
C PRO A 168 19.42 11.46 -18.38
N GLU A 169 20.66 11.19 -17.98
CA GLU A 169 21.44 11.99 -17.03
C GLU A 169 21.53 13.45 -17.54
N PRO A 170 21.05 14.46 -16.79
CA PRO A 170 21.37 15.84 -17.09
C PRO A 170 22.77 16.16 -16.55
N GLN A 171 23.79 15.86 -17.34
CA GLN A 171 25.10 16.53 -17.25
C GLN A 171 24.96 17.95 -17.80
N VAL A 172 24.78 18.91 -16.91
CA VAL A 172 25.13 20.32 -17.20
C VAL A 172 26.31 20.68 -16.32
N LYS A 173 27.49 20.53 -16.92
CA LYS A 173 28.74 21.15 -16.49
C LYS A 173 28.57 22.66 -16.53
N TYR A 174 28.59 23.34 -15.38
CA TYR A 174 29.24 24.66 -15.23
C TYR A 174 29.63 24.90 -13.76
N THR A 175 30.95 24.99 -13.58
CA THR A 175 31.65 25.90 -12.66
C THR A 175 31.66 25.60 -11.14
N ARG A 176 32.79 25.07 -10.67
CA ARG A 176 33.40 25.49 -9.39
C ARG A 176 34.93 25.43 -9.49
N LEU A 177 35.52 26.48 -10.06
CA LEU A 177 36.88 26.89 -9.72
C LEU A 177 36.77 27.65 -8.40
N GLU A 178 37.19 27.04 -7.28
CA GLU A 178 37.53 27.79 -6.08
C GLU A 178 39.03 28.09 -6.12
N THR A 179 39.35 29.28 -6.62
CA THR A 179 40.59 29.98 -6.31
C THR A 179 40.18 31.22 -5.52
N SER A 180 40.73 31.31 -4.30
CA SER A 180 40.96 32.49 -3.47
C SER A 180 40.31 33.81 -3.89
N GLU A 181 39.52 34.42 -3.00
CA GLU A 181 39.92 35.70 -2.39
C GLU A 181 39.00 36.08 -1.22
N SER A 182 39.65 36.16 -0.06
CA SER A 182 39.21 36.90 1.11
C SER A 182 39.07 38.38 0.73
N LEU A 183 37.85 38.87 0.54
CA LEU A 183 37.55 40.30 0.46
C LEU A 183 36.60 40.67 1.61
N LEU A 184 37.22 40.87 2.77
CA LEU A 184 36.66 41.68 3.85
C LEU A 184 36.36 43.09 3.31
N PRO A 185 35.20 43.70 3.63
CA PRO A 185 35.04 45.14 3.45
C PRO A 185 35.96 45.89 4.43
N PRO A 186 36.68 46.94 4.02
CA PRO A 186 37.46 47.76 4.94
C PRO A 186 36.51 48.52 5.85
N ARG A 187 36.41 48.06 7.11
CA ARG A 187 35.77 48.80 8.19
C ARG A 187 36.64 50.01 8.52
N SER A 188 36.31 51.16 7.95
CA SER A 188 36.82 52.45 8.38
C SER A 188 36.46 52.66 9.86
N ARG A 189 37.50 52.80 10.66
CA ARG A 189 37.46 53.08 12.10
C ARG A 189 37.56 54.60 12.28
N PRO A 190 36.48 55.33 12.64
CA PRO A 190 36.64 56.63 13.25
C PRO A 190 36.96 56.42 14.74
N SER A 191 38.20 56.73 15.09
CA SER A 191 38.63 56.97 16.47
C SER A 191 38.09 58.33 16.89
N ALA A 192 37.11 58.37 17.79
CA ALA A 192 36.89 59.47 18.74
C ALA A 192 35.67 59.15 19.61
N SER A 193 35.92 58.79 20.87
CA SER A 193 34.95 58.97 21.94
C SER A 193 34.98 60.45 22.34
N ALA A 194 33.88 61.17 22.21
CA ALA A 194 33.39 62.13 23.19
C ALA A 194 32.14 62.90 22.71
N SER A 195 31.12 62.84 23.57
CA SER A 195 30.02 63.79 23.79
C SER A 195 28.74 63.72 22.92
N PRO A 196 27.55 63.87 23.55
CA PRO A 196 26.25 63.67 22.91
C PRO A 196 25.62 65.01 22.56
N THR A 197 25.45 65.30 21.28
CA THR A 197 24.57 66.41 20.89
C THR A 197 24.04 66.20 19.48
N ALA A 198 22.71 66.11 19.38
CA ALA A 198 21.90 66.40 18.21
C ALA A 198 22.09 65.53 16.95
N ASP A 199 21.54 64.31 16.95
CA ASP A 199 21.27 63.56 15.70
C ASP A 199 19.89 62.87 15.75
N LEU A 200 18.84 63.67 15.94
CA LEU A 200 17.45 63.22 15.76
C LEU A 200 17.05 62.90 14.29
N PRO A 201 17.67 63.43 13.21
CA PRO A 201 17.25 63.08 11.84
C PRO A 201 17.84 61.73 11.35
N ALA A 202 19.05 61.35 11.78
CA ALA A 202 19.72 60.14 11.27
C ALA A 202 19.07 58.83 11.75
N PHE A 203 18.57 58.80 12.99
CA PHE A 203 17.83 57.66 13.52
C PHE A 203 16.46 57.48 12.84
N MET A 204 15.77 58.59 12.52
CA MET A 204 14.48 58.53 11.82
C MET A 204 14.64 58.04 10.36
N HIS A 205 15.71 58.45 9.68
CA HIS A 205 16.03 57.92 8.35
C HIS A 205 16.37 56.42 8.40
N THR A 206 17.11 55.98 9.42
CA THR A 206 17.45 54.55 9.58
C THR A 206 16.20 53.71 9.87
N SER A 207 15.29 54.18 10.73
CA SER A 207 14.05 53.45 11.02
C SER A 207 13.11 53.37 9.82
N LEU A 208 13.00 54.44 9.03
CA LEU A 208 12.22 54.45 7.79
C LEU A 208 12.81 53.49 6.75
N GLN A 209 14.14 53.48 6.61
CA GLN A 209 14.81 52.56 5.70
C GLN A 209 14.65 51.10 6.11
N THR A 210 14.69 50.77 7.41
CA THR A 210 14.38 49.40 7.88
C THR A 210 12.92 49.02 7.68
N GLN A 211 12.00 49.99 7.77
CA GLN A 211 10.58 49.74 7.54
C GLN A 211 10.30 49.48 6.05
N GLU A 212 10.98 50.22 5.17
CA GLU A 212 10.91 50.03 3.72
C GLU A 212 11.48 48.66 3.31
N ASP A 213 12.63 48.26 3.86
CA ASP A 213 13.25 46.94 3.61
C ASP A 213 12.36 45.78 4.10
N LEU A 214 11.76 45.90 5.29
CA LEU A 214 10.81 44.89 5.79
C LEU A 214 9.54 44.82 4.94
N SER A 215 9.05 45.97 4.45
CA SER A 215 7.88 46.01 3.57
C SER A 215 8.17 45.36 2.21
N GLU A 216 9.37 45.57 1.68
CA GLU A 216 9.83 44.95 0.45
C GLU A 216 9.99 43.43 0.63
N GLN A 217 10.57 43.00 1.74
CA GLN A 217 10.71 41.59 2.07
C GLN A 217 9.35 40.89 2.26
N LEU A 218 8.38 41.57 2.90
CA LEU A 218 7.01 41.07 3.02
C LEU A 218 6.31 40.97 1.67
N ALA A 219 6.49 41.96 0.79
CA ALA A 219 5.93 41.94 -0.55
C ALA A 219 6.52 40.78 -1.39
N GLN A 220 7.83 40.55 -1.29
CA GLN A 220 8.50 39.42 -1.94
C GLN A 220 8.03 38.08 -1.38
N MET A 221 7.92 37.93 -0.05
CA MET A 221 7.38 36.72 0.57
C MET A 221 5.92 36.47 0.20
N ALA A 222 5.07 37.51 0.15
CA ALA A 222 3.68 37.39 -0.28
C ALA A 222 3.57 36.95 -1.75
N ALA A 223 4.42 37.51 -2.63
CA ALA A 223 4.49 37.11 -4.03
C ALA A 223 4.97 35.66 -4.20
N GLN A 224 5.93 35.22 -3.38
CA GLN A 224 6.40 33.83 -3.36
C GLN A 224 5.33 32.89 -2.83
N LEU A 225 4.65 33.25 -1.75
CA LEU A 225 3.55 32.46 -1.19
C LEU A 225 2.40 32.33 -2.19
N LYS A 226 2.10 33.39 -2.94
CA LYS A 226 1.11 33.37 -4.03
C LYS A 226 1.52 32.41 -5.14
N ARG A 227 2.79 32.42 -5.56
CA ARG A 227 3.30 31.45 -6.56
C ARG A 227 3.22 30.02 -6.03
N ASN A 228 3.64 29.79 -4.78
CA ASN A 228 3.54 28.48 -4.14
C ASN A 228 2.08 28.00 -4.05
N ALA A 229 1.14 28.89 -3.72
CA ALA A 229 -0.29 28.57 -3.69
C ALA A 229 -0.83 28.20 -5.09
N GLN A 230 -0.41 28.91 -6.14
CA GLN A 230 -0.80 28.59 -7.52
C GLN A 230 -0.23 27.25 -7.98
N THR A 231 1.04 26.96 -7.64
CA THR A 231 1.64 25.66 -7.97
C THR A 231 0.98 24.52 -7.20
N PHE A 232 0.62 24.72 -5.93
CA PHE A 232 -0.12 23.73 -5.17
C PHE A 232 -1.53 23.53 -5.70
N ALA A 233 -2.23 24.59 -6.13
CA ALA A 233 -3.55 24.44 -6.74
C ALA A 233 -3.50 23.63 -8.04
N ALA A 234 -2.49 23.85 -8.88
CA ALA A 234 -2.28 23.07 -10.10
C ALA A 234 -1.97 21.60 -9.80
N GLN A 235 -1.05 21.34 -8.87
CA GLN A 235 -0.71 19.98 -8.44
C GLN A 235 -1.90 19.25 -7.83
N LEU A 236 -2.71 19.94 -7.02
CA LEU A 236 -3.88 19.34 -6.38
C LEU A 236 -4.96 18.99 -7.40
N HIS A 237 -5.06 19.73 -8.51
CA HIS A 237 -5.95 19.38 -9.61
C HIS A 237 -5.48 18.13 -10.37
N GLU A 238 -4.18 18.02 -10.64
CA GLU A 238 -3.57 16.82 -11.23
C GLU A 238 -3.72 15.60 -10.31
N ASP A 239 -3.45 15.76 -9.02
CA ASP A 239 -3.61 14.71 -8.02
C ASP A 239 -5.08 14.27 -7.90
N ASN A 240 -6.04 15.20 -7.97
CA ASN A 240 -7.46 14.86 -7.97
C ASN A 240 -7.84 14.02 -9.20
N ALA A 241 -7.32 14.36 -10.38
CA ALA A 241 -7.52 13.57 -11.59
C ALA A 241 -6.94 12.15 -11.45
N LEU A 242 -5.73 12.02 -10.89
CA LEU A 242 -5.12 10.71 -10.61
C LEU A 242 -5.93 9.90 -9.59
N VAL A 243 -6.47 10.55 -8.56
CA VAL A 243 -7.34 9.92 -7.56
C VAL A 243 -8.65 9.43 -8.19
N GLN A 244 -9.26 10.20 -9.09
CA GLN A 244 -10.46 9.77 -9.82
C GLN A 244 -10.17 8.56 -10.71
N ILE A 245 -9.07 8.57 -11.45
CA ILE A 245 -8.66 7.42 -12.27
C ILE A 245 -8.43 6.18 -11.40
N ALA A 246 -7.77 6.34 -10.26
CA ALA A 246 -7.56 5.24 -9.32
C ALA A 246 -8.88 4.74 -8.71
N HIS A 247 -9.83 5.64 -8.47
CA HIS A 247 -11.17 5.30 -7.99
C HIS A 247 -11.95 4.49 -9.04
N ASP A 248 -11.97 4.94 -10.30
CA ASP A 248 -12.63 4.24 -11.40
C ASP A 248 -12.02 2.86 -11.64
N GLN A 249 -10.70 2.73 -11.57
CA GLN A 249 -10.03 1.43 -11.65
C GLN A 249 -10.40 0.52 -10.47
N LEU A 250 -10.50 1.08 -9.26
CA LEU A 250 -10.89 0.31 -8.08
C LEU A 250 -12.35 -0.16 -8.19
N GLU A 251 -13.26 0.68 -8.66
CA GLU A 251 -14.65 0.30 -8.93
C GLU A 251 -14.74 -0.78 -10.02
N GLY A 252 -13.96 -0.66 -11.09
CA GLY A 252 -13.85 -1.68 -12.14
C GLY A 252 -13.36 -3.03 -11.62
N VAL A 253 -12.31 -3.04 -10.79
CA VAL A 253 -11.80 -4.27 -10.16
C VAL A 253 -12.83 -4.84 -9.17
N HIS A 254 -13.46 -3.99 -8.36
CA HIS A 254 -14.44 -4.41 -7.37
C HIS A 254 -15.67 -5.06 -8.03
N THR A 255 -16.20 -4.48 -9.11
CA THR A 255 -17.32 -5.05 -9.87
C THR A 255 -16.93 -6.37 -10.53
N ARG A 256 -15.71 -6.47 -11.10
CA ARG A 256 -15.19 -7.72 -11.66
C ARG A 256 -15.06 -8.82 -10.60
N VAL A 257 -14.44 -8.53 -9.46
CA VAL A 257 -14.29 -9.47 -8.34
C VAL A 257 -15.66 -9.91 -7.79
N LYS A 258 -16.63 -9.00 -7.68
CA LYS A 258 -17.98 -9.32 -7.23
C LYS A 258 -18.71 -10.26 -8.20
N THR A 259 -18.53 -10.04 -9.51
CA THR A 259 -19.13 -10.86 -10.56
C THR A 259 -18.49 -12.24 -10.61
N GLU A 260 -17.15 -12.31 -10.57
CA GLU A 260 -16.40 -13.58 -10.50
C GLU A 260 -16.74 -14.35 -9.22
N ARG A 261 -16.87 -13.69 -8.07
CA ARG A 261 -17.28 -14.33 -6.81
C ARG A 261 -18.70 -14.88 -6.86
N THR A 262 -19.62 -14.18 -7.53
CA THR A 262 -21.02 -14.66 -7.68
C THR A 262 -21.06 -15.86 -8.60
N SER A 263 -20.34 -15.79 -9.72
CA SER A 263 -20.20 -16.91 -10.66
C SER A 263 -19.56 -18.14 -9.99
N LEU A 264 -18.47 -17.97 -9.24
CA LEU A 264 -17.83 -19.05 -8.48
C LEU A 264 -18.75 -19.65 -7.41
N ARG A 265 -19.58 -18.83 -6.76
CA ARG A 265 -20.57 -19.30 -5.78
C ARG A 265 -21.68 -20.11 -6.44
N ASP A 266 -22.15 -19.68 -7.61
CA ASP A 266 -23.18 -20.38 -8.37
C ASP A 266 -22.66 -21.74 -8.89
N PHE A 267 -21.40 -21.79 -9.32
CA PHE A 267 -20.75 -23.07 -9.69
C PHE A 267 -20.46 -23.98 -8.48
N SER A 268 -20.09 -23.39 -7.33
CA SER A 268 -19.87 -24.15 -6.09
C SER A 268 -21.17 -24.76 -5.53
N GLY A 269 -22.29 -24.04 -5.61
CA GLY A 269 -23.60 -24.56 -5.19
C GLY A 269 -24.12 -25.71 -6.06
N LYS A 270 -23.84 -25.67 -7.37
CA LYS A 270 -24.32 -26.68 -8.33
C LYS A 270 -23.59 -28.04 -8.22
N SER A 271 -22.31 -28.02 -7.88
CA SER A 271 -21.51 -29.23 -7.59
C SER A 271 -21.92 -29.92 -6.27
N GLY A 272 -22.35 -29.13 -5.28
CA GLY A 272 -22.78 -29.66 -3.99
C GLY A 272 -24.09 -30.45 -4.05
N TYR A 273 -25.01 -30.09 -4.95
CA TYR A 273 -26.35 -30.70 -4.99
C TYR A 273 -26.34 -32.19 -5.36
N THR A 274 -25.54 -32.58 -6.36
CA THR A 274 -25.42 -33.98 -6.79
C THR A 274 -24.77 -34.84 -5.70
N THR A 275 -23.76 -34.30 -5.02
CA THR A 275 -23.07 -34.98 -3.91
C THR A 275 -23.97 -35.10 -2.68
N CYS A 276 -24.77 -34.08 -2.37
CA CYS A 276 -25.78 -34.14 -1.31
C CYS A 276 -26.85 -35.19 -1.61
N MET A 277 -27.30 -35.28 -2.86
CA MET A 277 -28.30 -36.27 -3.27
C MET A 277 -27.75 -37.71 -3.15
N THR A 278 -26.50 -37.97 -3.57
CA THR A 278 -25.89 -39.29 -3.44
C THR A 278 -25.67 -39.69 -1.98
N ILE A 279 -25.21 -38.76 -1.14
CA ILE A 279 -25.10 -38.97 0.31
C ILE A 279 -26.47 -39.31 0.91
N GLY A 280 -27.53 -38.61 0.48
CA GLY A 280 -28.91 -38.91 0.91
C GLY A 280 -29.34 -40.35 0.57
N ILE A 281 -29.06 -40.82 -0.64
CA ILE A 281 -29.37 -42.20 -1.06
C ILE A 281 -28.62 -43.22 -0.21
N ILE A 282 -27.33 -42.99 0.05
CA ILE A 282 -26.50 -43.87 0.90
C ILE A 282 -27.09 -43.98 2.31
N ILE A 283 -27.53 -42.86 2.89
CA ILE A 283 -28.15 -42.84 4.23
C ILE A 283 -29.44 -43.67 4.25
N VAL A 284 -30.29 -43.56 3.22
CA VAL A 284 -31.53 -44.36 3.14
C VAL A 284 -31.23 -45.87 3.07
N VAL A 285 -30.20 -46.28 2.32
CA VAL A 285 -29.79 -47.68 2.24
C VAL A 285 -29.31 -48.18 3.61
N ILE A 286 -28.51 -47.38 4.33
CA ILE A 286 -28.04 -47.72 5.68
C ILE A 286 -29.22 -47.88 6.64
N ILE A 287 -30.20 -46.97 6.62
CA ILE A 287 -31.39 -47.05 7.47
C ILE A 287 -32.21 -48.30 7.16
N SER A 288 -32.41 -48.62 5.88
CA SER A 288 -33.13 -49.82 5.44
C SER A 288 -32.43 -51.10 5.91
N TRP A 289 -31.10 -51.14 5.82
CA TRP A 289 -30.30 -52.27 6.30
C TRP A 289 -30.39 -52.44 7.82
N VAL A 290 -30.29 -51.35 8.58
CA VAL A 290 -30.45 -51.36 10.05
C VAL A 290 -31.85 -51.86 10.42
N MET A 291 -32.89 -51.36 9.76
CA MET A 291 -34.28 -51.80 9.98
C MET A 291 -34.44 -53.31 9.73
N MET A 292 -33.87 -53.85 8.65
CA MET A 292 -33.90 -55.28 8.36
C MET A 292 -33.19 -56.11 9.44
N PHE A 293 -32.04 -55.64 9.92
CA PHE A 293 -31.33 -56.27 11.05
C PHE A 293 -32.16 -56.26 12.34
N PHE A 294 -32.83 -55.14 12.64
CA PHE A 294 -33.73 -55.05 13.77
C PHE A 294 -34.89 -56.04 13.64
N MET A 295 -35.48 -56.19 12.46
CA MET A 295 -36.57 -57.14 12.18
C MET A 295 -36.15 -58.59 12.45
N ILE A 296 -34.97 -59.00 11.99
CA ILE A 296 -34.40 -60.34 12.23
C ILE A 296 -34.11 -60.57 13.71
N LYS A 297 -33.71 -59.53 14.43
CA LYS A 297 -33.32 -59.66 15.84
C LYS A 297 -34.52 -59.63 16.80
N VAL A 298 -35.64 -59.02 16.37
CA VAL A 298 -36.89 -58.93 17.12
C VAL A 298 -37.82 -60.12 16.84
N THR A 299 -37.78 -60.66 15.62
CA THR A 299 -38.50 -61.89 15.23
C THR A 299 -37.76 -63.12 15.71
#